data_AF-A0A962D4F1-F1
#
_entry.id   AF-A0A962D4F1-F1
#
_cell.length_a   1.000
_cell.length_b   1.000
_cell.length_c   1.000
_cell.angle_alpha   90.00
_cell.angle_beta   90.00
_cell.angle_gamma   90.00
#
_symmetry.space_group_name_H-M   'P 1'
#
loop_
_entity.id
_entity.type
_entity.pdbx_description
1 polymer ?
#
loop_
_entity_poly.entity_id
_entity_poly.type
_entity_poly.pdbx_seq_one_letter_code
_entity_poly.pdbx_strand_id
1 'polypeptide(L)'
;GVGRARRLLRHPRFRAAYDFLLLRAALDPSLAPWAERWTDAQEPGADMDALFRAAGSRRDAAGGEEHETAESTAPAKRRRRRRRRRPGGGRNQGEQAE
;
A
#
# COMPACT_ATOMS: atom_id res chain seq x y z
N GLY A 1 10.30 -0.13 -0.71
CA GLY A 1 11.39 -1.07 -0.98
C GLY A 1 11.06 -1.99 -2.15
N VAL A 2 12.09 -2.39 -2.89
CA VAL A 2 12.11 -3.02 -4.23
C VAL A 2 11.14 -4.19 -4.43
N GLY A 3 10.84 -4.96 -3.38
CA GLY A 3 9.83 -6.04 -3.44
C GLY A 3 8.42 -5.58 -3.83
N ARG A 4 8.06 -4.32 -3.55
CA ARG A 4 6.79 -3.73 -4.02
C ARG A 4 6.82 -3.45 -5.52
N ALA A 5 7.94 -2.98 -6.05
CA ALA A 5 8.08 -2.67 -7.48
C ALA A 5 7.95 -3.95 -8.33
N ARG A 6 8.60 -5.05 -7.91
CA ARG A 6 8.45 -6.36 -8.58
C ARG A 6 7.02 -6.89 -8.54
N ARG A 7 6.27 -6.65 -7.45
CA ARG A 7 4.84 -7.02 -7.37
C ARG A 7 3.98 -6.19 -8.31
N LEU A 8 4.25 -4.90 -8.44
CA LEU A 8 3.55 -4.02 -9.37
C LEU A 8 3.76 -4.46 -10.82
N LEU A 9 4.99 -4.81 -11.21
CA LEU A 9 5.31 -5.26 -12.57
C LEU A 9 4.52 -6.51 -12.99
N ARG A 10 4.19 -7.39 -12.04
CA ARG A 10 3.41 -8.61 -12.27
C ARG A 10 1.89 -8.41 -12.18
N HIS A 11 1.42 -7.20 -11.88
CA HIS A 11 0.00 -6.94 -11.67
C HIS A 11 -0.76 -6.90 -13.01
N PRO A 12 -1.95 -7.50 -13.15
CA PRO A 12 -2.70 -7.52 -14.42
C PRO A 12 -2.98 -6.12 -15.00
N ARG A 13 -3.18 -5.14 -14.12
CA ARG A 13 -3.47 -3.74 -14.50
C ARG A 13 -2.22 -2.87 -14.64
N PHE A 14 -1.01 -3.45 -14.55
CA PHE A 14 0.23 -2.70 -14.68
C PHE A 14 0.30 -1.94 -16.00
N ARG A 15 -0.10 -2.58 -17.10
CA ARG A 15 -0.02 -1.98 -18.44
C ARG A 15 -0.85 -0.69 -18.53
N ALA A 16 -2.12 -0.74 -18.10
CA ALA A 16 -2.97 0.44 -18.05
C ALA A 16 -2.37 1.55 -17.17
N ALA A 17 -1.86 1.21 -15.98
CA ALA A 17 -1.22 2.20 -15.10
C ALA A 17 0.04 2.83 -15.71
N TYR A 18 0.85 2.04 -16.42
CA TYR A 18 2.03 2.51 -17.14
C TYR A 18 1.65 3.41 -18.32
N ASP A 19 0.61 3.05 -19.09
CA ASP A 19 0.12 3.89 -20.19
C ASP A 19 -0.39 5.25 -19.66
N PHE A 20 -1.11 5.28 -18.53
CA PHE A 20 -1.49 6.53 -17.86
C PHE A 20 -0.28 7.35 -17.41
N LEU A 21 0.79 6.71 -16.92
CA LEU A 21 2.03 7.39 -16.55
C LEU A 21 2.68 8.05 -17.77
N LEU A 22 2.73 7.37 -18.93
CA LEU A 22 3.29 7.93 -20.17
C LEU A 22 2.48 9.13 -20.66
N LEU A 23 1.15 9.02 -20.68
CA LEU A 23 0.27 10.13 -21.05
C LEU A 23 0.50 11.33 -20.13
N ARG A 24 0.65 11.10 -18.83
CA ARG A 24 0.89 12.17 -17.86
C ARG A 24 2.30 12.75 -18.00
N ALA A 25 3.31 11.95 -18.30
CA ALA A 25 4.68 12.42 -18.52
C ALA A 25 4.81 13.29 -19.79
N ALA A 26 3.97 13.08 -20.79
CA ALA A 26 3.88 13.96 -21.96
C ALA A 26 3.36 15.37 -21.61
N LEU A 27 2.54 15.49 -20.55
CA LEU A 27 2.00 16.76 -20.07
C LEU A 27 2.85 17.40 -18.95
N ASP A 28 3.50 16.57 -18.14
CA ASP A 28 4.31 16.94 -16.99
C ASP A 28 5.70 16.29 -17.10
N PRO A 29 6.70 17.01 -17.63
CA PRO A 29 8.05 16.48 -17.80
C PRO A 29 8.73 16.03 -16.50
N SER A 30 8.26 16.47 -15.33
CA SER A 30 8.80 16.03 -14.03
C SER A 30 8.57 14.53 -13.77
N LEU A 31 7.65 13.91 -14.52
CA LEU A 31 7.34 12.49 -14.44
C LEU A 31 8.14 11.65 -15.43
N ALA A 32 8.84 12.25 -16.40
CA ALA A 32 9.65 11.52 -17.37
C ALA A 32 10.67 10.57 -16.72
N PRO A 33 11.42 10.97 -15.67
CA PRO A 33 12.35 10.06 -15.00
C PRO A 33 11.65 8.87 -14.33
N TRP A 34 10.38 9.00 -13.95
CA TRP A 34 9.61 7.88 -13.42
C TRP A 34 9.14 6.95 -14.53
N ALA A 35 8.70 7.50 -15.66
CA ALA A 35 8.33 6.72 -16.83
C ALA A 35 9.52 5.89 -17.34
N GLU A 36 10.69 6.51 -17.52
CA GLU A 36 11.93 5.85 -17.94
C GLU A 36 12.31 4.69 -17.02
N ARG A 37 12.32 4.91 -15.70
CA ARG A 37 12.64 3.85 -14.73
C ARG A 37 11.67 2.67 -14.79
N TRP A 38 10.39 2.90 -15.06
CA TRP A 38 9.41 1.82 -15.23
C TRP A 38 9.50 1.16 -16.62
N THR A 39 10.01 1.86 -17.63
CA THR A 39 10.39 1.26 -18.92
C THR A 39 11.54 0.27 -18.71
N ASP A 40 12.64 0.71 -18.10
CA ASP A 40 13.81 -0.14 -17.83
C ASP A 40 13.47 -1.35 -16.94
N ALA A 41 12.54 -1.16 -15.99
CA ALA A 41 12.08 -2.23 -15.10
C ALA A 41 11.36 -3.38 -15.80
N GLN A 42 10.89 -3.20 -17.04
CA GLN A 42 10.21 -4.24 -17.82
C GLN A 42 11.19 -5.21 -18.50
N GLU A 43 12.46 -4.83 -18.60
CA GLU A 43 13.47 -5.66 -19.26
C GLU A 43 13.80 -6.94 -18.45
N PRO A 44 14.01 -8.08 -19.13
CA PRO A 44 14.49 -9.29 -18.49
C PRO A 44 15.82 -9.04 -17.75
N GLY A 45 15.86 -9.32 -16.45
CA GLY A 45 17.07 -9.15 -15.64
C GLY A 45 17.34 -7.73 -15.17
N ALA A 46 16.39 -6.80 -15.34
CA ALA A 46 16.53 -5.42 -14.84
C ALA A 46 16.93 -5.37 -13.35
N ASP A 47 17.91 -4.52 -13.04
CA ASP A 47 18.33 -4.26 -11.66
C ASP A 47 17.33 -3.33 -10.96
N MET A 48 16.28 -3.95 -10.43
CA MET A 48 15.22 -3.26 -9.69
C MET A 48 15.74 -2.53 -8.44
N ASP A 49 16.87 -2.96 -7.90
CA ASP A 49 17.50 -2.30 -6.77
C ASP A 49 18.15 -0.99 -7.20
N ALA A 50 18.96 -1.00 -8.26
CA ALA A 50 19.52 0.21 -8.84
C ALA A 50 18.40 1.20 -9.24
N LEU A 51 17.35 0.70 -9.89
CA LEU A 51 16.24 1.52 -10.36
C LEU A 51 15.42 2.14 -9.24
N PHE A 52 15.17 1.48 -8.10
CA PHE A 52 14.19 1.96 -7.10
C PHE A 52 14.75 2.27 -5.71
N ARG A 53 16.03 2.05 -5.44
CA ARG A 53 16.64 2.32 -4.13
C ARG A 53 16.79 3.82 -3.83
N ALA A 54 17.20 4.63 -4.81
CA ALA A 54 17.37 6.08 -4.64
C ALA A 54 16.03 6.86 -4.56
N ALA A 55 14.96 6.29 -5.10
CA ALA A 55 13.65 6.94 -5.18
C ALA A 55 12.76 6.75 -3.94
N GLY A 56 13.27 6.03 -2.92
CA GLY A 56 12.51 5.58 -1.76
C GLY A 56 12.11 6.65 -0.73
N SER A 57 12.29 7.95 -1.01
CA SER A 57 12.12 9.01 0.00
C SER A 57 11.14 10.13 -0.40
N ARG A 58 10.10 9.80 -1.17
CA ARG A 58 8.97 10.71 -1.31
C ARG A 58 7.70 9.87 -1.37
N ARG A 59 6.94 9.86 -0.27
CA ARG A 59 5.50 9.52 -0.20
C ARG A 59 5.18 7.99 -0.16
N ASP A 60 4.52 7.35 0.81
CA ASP A 60 3.81 7.67 2.07
C ASP A 60 2.92 8.93 2.08
N ALA A 61 2.79 9.64 0.96
CA ALA A 61 2.10 10.94 0.83
C ALA A 61 1.37 11.07 -0.51
N ALA A 62 0.91 9.95 -1.05
CA ALA A 62 -0.47 9.91 -1.45
C ALA A 62 -1.07 8.94 -0.44
N GLY A 63 -1.86 9.46 0.50
CA GLY A 63 -2.78 8.59 1.23
C GLY A 63 -3.48 7.73 0.19
N GLY A 64 -3.73 6.46 0.53
CA GLY A 64 -4.65 5.67 -0.25
C GLY A 64 -5.97 6.42 -0.28
N GLU A 65 -6.15 7.27 -1.29
CA GLU A 65 -7.45 7.44 -1.90
C GLU A 65 -7.79 6.02 -2.32
N GLU A 66 -8.71 5.48 -1.54
CA GLU A 66 -9.44 4.26 -1.75
C GLU A 66 -10.17 4.43 -3.07
N HIS A 67 -9.43 4.43 -4.18
CA HIS A 67 -10.00 4.34 -5.49
C HIS A 67 -10.51 2.91 -5.55
N GLU A 68 -11.81 2.79 -5.28
CA GLU A 68 -12.58 1.56 -5.30
C GLU A 68 -12.11 0.73 -6.48
N THR A 69 -11.34 -0.30 -6.15
CA THR A 69 -11.10 -1.41 -7.05
C THR A 69 -12.42 -2.15 -7.10
N ALA A 70 -13.33 -1.67 -7.96
CA ALA A 70 -14.43 -2.45 -8.47
C ALA A 70 -13.81 -3.64 -9.23
N GLU A 71 -13.52 -4.69 -8.46
CA GLU A 71 -14.01 -6.05 -8.64
C GLU A 71 -13.16 -6.97 -7.74
N SER A 72 -13.46 -6.94 -6.45
CA SER A 72 -12.95 -7.91 -5.46
C SER A 72 -14.03 -8.95 -5.22
N THR A 73 -13.99 -10.04 -5.97
CA THR A 73 -14.79 -11.23 -5.67
C THR A 73 -14.11 -12.02 -4.55
N ALA A 74 -14.37 -11.63 -3.28
CA ALA A 74 -14.58 -12.50 -2.10
C ALA A 74 -14.33 -11.74 -0.77
N PRO A 75 -15.07 -12.06 0.31
CA PRO A 75 -15.47 -11.08 1.32
C PRO A 75 -14.43 -10.84 2.43
N ALA A 76 -14.33 -9.57 2.83
CA ALA A 76 -13.54 -9.09 3.96
C ALA A 76 -14.01 -9.68 5.29
N LYS A 77 -13.18 -10.54 5.90
CA LYS A 77 -13.42 -11.07 7.25
C LYS A 77 -13.08 -10.00 8.28
N ARG A 78 -14.11 -9.25 8.71
CA ARG A 78 -14.10 -8.32 9.86
C ARG A 78 -13.53 -9.01 11.11
N ARG A 79 -12.27 -8.73 11.46
CA ARG A 79 -11.73 -9.11 12.78
C ARG A 79 -12.30 -8.16 13.84
N ARG A 80 -13.43 -8.60 14.40
CA ARG A 80 -14.17 -8.12 15.58
C ARG A 80 -13.38 -7.15 16.48
N ARG A 81 -13.91 -5.93 16.61
CA ARG A 81 -13.70 -5.02 17.74
C ARG A 81 -13.88 -5.80 19.06
N ARG A 82 -12.80 -6.04 19.82
CA ARG A 82 -12.93 -6.28 21.27
C ARG A 82 -12.76 -4.94 21.95
N ARG A 83 -13.91 -4.43 22.42
CA ARG A 83 -14.10 -3.21 23.18
C ARG A 83 -13.07 -3.10 24.31
N ARG A 84 -12.46 -1.93 24.43
CA ARG A 84 -11.94 -1.43 25.70
C ARG A 84 -13.05 -1.56 26.75
N ARG A 85 -12.74 -2.20 27.87
CA ARG A 85 -13.18 -1.85 29.23
C ARG A 85 -12.33 -2.67 30.21
N ARG A 86 -11.24 -2.05 30.67
CA ARG A 86 -10.80 -2.24 32.06
C ARG A 86 -11.98 -1.82 32.95
N PRO A 87 -12.27 -2.60 34.00
CA PRO A 87 -12.52 -1.98 35.28
C PRO A 87 -11.53 -2.57 36.28
N GLY A 88 -10.58 -1.75 36.71
CA GLY A 88 -10.13 -1.85 38.09
C GLY A 88 -11.20 -1.22 38.98
N GLY A 89 -11.38 -1.75 40.19
CA GLY A 89 -12.10 -1.06 41.26
C GLY A 89 -13.19 -1.87 41.94
N GLY A 90 -12.85 -2.40 43.12
CA GLY A 90 -13.70 -2.34 44.30
C GLY A 90 -14.74 -3.43 44.52
N ARG A 91 -14.41 -4.42 45.36
CA ARG A 91 -15.34 -4.97 46.37
C ARG A 91 -14.55 -5.27 47.64
N ASN A 92 -14.57 -4.32 48.55
CA ASN A 92 -14.27 -4.54 49.96
C ASN A 92 -15.61 -4.52 50.72
N GLN A 93 -15.65 -5.26 51.82
CA GLN A 93 -16.69 -5.32 52.88
C GLN A 93 -17.94 -6.13 52.49
N GLY A 94 -18.51 -7.02 53.30
CA GLY A 94 -18.33 -7.57 54.66
C GLY A 94 -19.37 -8.72 54.72
N GLU A 95 -19.39 -9.72 55.60
CA GLU A 95 -19.52 -9.65 57.04
C GLU A 95 -20.33 -10.92 57.45
N GLN A 96 -19.90 -11.58 58.53
CA GLN A 96 -20.67 -12.41 59.49
C GLN A 96 -21.17 -13.84 59.16
N ALA A 97 -20.64 -14.76 59.98
CA ALA A 97 -21.30 -15.77 60.82
C ALA A 97 -22.34 -16.73 60.23
N GLU A 98 -22.03 -18.03 60.25
CA GLU A 98 -22.61 -19.01 61.21
C GLU A 98 -21.70 -20.25 61.30
#